data_AF-A0A968SJC3-F1
#
_entry.id   AF-A0A968SJC3-F1
#
_cell.length_a   1.000
_cell.length_b   1.000
_cell.length_c   1.000
_cell.angle_alpha   90.00
_cell.angle_beta   90.00
_cell.angle_gamma   90.00
#
_symmetry.space_group_name_H-M   'P 1'
#
loop_
_entity.id
_entity.type
_entity.pdbx_description
1 polymer ?
#
loop_
_entity_poly.entity_id
_entity_poly.type
_entity_poly.pdbx_seq_one_letter_code
_entity_poly.pdbx_strand_id
1 'polypeptide(L)'
;MKNFFFEYFLRKVRQQKCPISRRHLLAYVEEIGYFCARAVAKKFNVSSDWQEYFQELRVKAGDAGEFWRRYELDRSHPLSYAYSTLDRFLTEKIFADRQDRATSIYGWLTRISENQLRKLLENLSEPKRSQYVLVWSKFKAMRPHLPRIRRVIQSPTPAQFAEIAQQCSSSGYDLTPKQVEEILTTCVTELNKTRPQKEVSIDARSGKEDDLGNSQIDDALLFESDIAEILGNTPEQSRIISVLLGGSIAYLADVPSRN
;
A
#
# COMPACT_ATOMS: atom_id res chain seq x y z
N MET A 1 29.52 -15.18 -7.51
CA MET A 1 29.42 -16.43 -8.29
C MET A 1 28.09 -16.40 -9.05
N LYS A 2 28.07 -16.52 -10.39
CA LYS A 2 26.80 -16.43 -11.15
C LYS A 2 25.89 -17.61 -10.77
N ASN A 3 24.63 -17.34 -10.45
CA ASN A 3 23.67 -18.36 -10.01
C ASN A 3 23.17 -19.19 -11.21
N PHE A 4 24.00 -20.15 -11.65
CA PHE A 4 23.79 -20.98 -12.84
C PHE A 4 22.38 -21.59 -12.91
N PHE A 5 21.88 -22.10 -11.79
CA PHE A 5 20.56 -22.73 -11.72
C PHE A 5 19.44 -21.72 -11.94
N PHE A 6 19.54 -20.52 -11.34
CA PHE A 6 18.59 -19.45 -11.58
C PHE A 6 18.54 -19.07 -13.07
N GLU A 7 19.69 -18.85 -13.71
CA GLU A 7 19.76 -18.49 -15.14
C GLU A 7 19.16 -19.58 -16.03
N TYR A 8 19.48 -20.85 -15.72
CA TYR A 8 18.93 -22.01 -16.41
C TYR A 8 17.40 -22.05 -16.32
N PHE A 9 16.83 -21.93 -15.12
CA PHE A 9 15.39 -21.97 -14.91
C PHE A 9 14.69 -20.76 -15.54
N LEU A 10 15.24 -19.57 -15.40
CA LEU A 10 14.70 -18.35 -16.01
C LEU A 10 14.60 -18.50 -17.54
N ARG A 11 15.64 -19.02 -18.18
CA ARG A 11 15.64 -19.29 -19.62
C ARG A 11 14.55 -20.30 -20.01
N LYS A 12 14.37 -21.38 -19.23
CA LYS A 12 13.32 -22.38 -19.47
C LYS A 12 11.91 -21.83 -19.30
N VAL A 13 11.69 -20.95 -18.31
CA VAL A 13 10.40 -20.28 -18.10
C VAL A 13 10.08 -19.31 -19.22
N ARG A 14 11.05 -18.51 -19.68
CA ARG A 14 10.87 -17.59 -20.83
C ARG A 14 10.53 -18.32 -22.12
N GLN A 15 11.09 -19.50 -22.32
CA GLN A 15 10.79 -20.35 -23.47
C GLN A 15 9.48 -21.16 -23.30
N GLN A 16 8.77 -21.00 -22.17
CA GLN A 16 7.57 -21.75 -21.80
C GLN A 16 7.74 -23.28 -21.83
N LYS A 17 8.97 -23.77 -21.60
CA LYS A 17 9.32 -25.18 -21.84
C LYS A 17 9.09 -26.10 -20.63
N CYS A 18 8.98 -25.57 -19.42
CA CYS A 18 9.03 -26.41 -18.22
C CYS A 18 8.28 -25.82 -17.02
N PRO A 19 7.17 -26.45 -16.57
CA PRO A 19 6.46 -26.06 -15.34
C PRO A 19 7.31 -26.20 -14.07
N ILE A 20 8.21 -27.18 -14.02
CA ILE A 20 9.10 -27.42 -12.86
C ILE A 20 10.03 -26.22 -12.66
N SER A 21 10.55 -25.62 -13.74
CA SER A 21 11.38 -24.41 -13.66
C SER A 21 10.63 -23.23 -13.03
N ARG A 22 9.32 -23.12 -13.23
CA ARG A 22 8.50 -22.08 -12.56
C ARG A 22 8.46 -22.29 -11.06
N ARG A 23 8.31 -23.54 -10.59
CA ARG A 23 8.31 -23.88 -9.16
C ARG A 23 9.65 -23.59 -8.50
N HIS A 24 10.77 -23.90 -9.16
CA HIS A 24 12.09 -23.54 -8.64
C HIS A 24 12.27 -22.03 -8.53
N LEU A 25 11.90 -21.26 -9.58
CA LEU A 25 11.98 -19.80 -9.51
C LEU A 25 11.03 -19.21 -8.46
N LEU A 26 9.87 -19.82 -8.22
CA LEU A 26 8.96 -19.40 -7.15
C LEU A 26 9.60 -19.61 -5.78
N ALA A 27 10.22 -20.77 -5.53
CA ALA A 27 10.89 -21.06 -4.26
C ALA A 27 11.98 -20.01 -3.92
N TYR A 28 12.77 -19.58 -4.92
CA TYR A 28 13.72 -18.47 -4.74
C TYR A 28 13.06 -17.17 -4.29
N VAL A 29 11.86 -16.86 -4.81
CA VAL A 29 11.12 -15.65 -4.44
C VAL A 29 10.44 -15.81 -3.08
N GLU A 30 9.94 -17.00 -2.74
CA GLU A 30 9.32 -17.27 -1.44
C GLU A 30 10.32 -17.12 -0.29
N GLU A 31 11.54 -17.66 -0.42
CA GLU A 31 12.59 -17.48 0.58
C GLU A 31 12.91 -16.01 0.80
N ILE A 32 13.12 -15.25 -0.28
CA ILE A 32 13.36 -13.81 -0.19
C ILE A 32 12.14 -13.05 0.33
N GLY A 33 10.93 -13.52 0.01
CA GLY A 33 9.67 -12.98 0.52
C GLY A 33 9.54 -13.13 2.02
N TYR A 34 9.97 -14.25 2.60
CA TYR A 34 9.98 -14.45 4.05
C TYR A 34 10.86 -13.41 4.75
N PHE A 35 12.10 -13.23 4.29
CA PHE A 35 13.01 -12.23 4.86
C PHE A 35 12.53 -10.80 4.65
N CYS A 36 12.01 -10.49 3.45
CA CYS A 36 11.43 -9.20 3.13
C CYS A 36 10.24 -8.85 4.04
N ALA A 37 9.32 -9.79 4.26
CA ALA A 37 8.16 -9.58 5.13
C ALA A 37 8.58 -9.26 6.57
N ARG A 38 9.56 -9.98 7.13
CA ARG A 38 10.10 -9.71 8.47
C ARG A 38 10.78 -8.34 8.54
N ALA A 39 11.61 -8.00 7.56
CA ALA A 39 12.30 -6.71 7.50
C ALA A 39 11.31 -5.54 7.41
N VAL A 40 10.28 -5.66 6.57
CA VAL A 40 9.24 -4.63 6.40
C VAL A 40 8.37 -4.52 7.66
N ALA A 41 7.98 -5.64 8.28
CA ALA A 41 7.25 -5.63 9.54
C ALA A 41 8.03 -4.89 10.64
N LYS A 42 9.34 -5.14 10.77
CA LYS A 42 10.22 -4.41 11.67
C LYS A 42 10.29 -2.91 11.33
N LYS A 43 10.51 -2.57 10.05
CA LYS A 43 10.57 -1.19 9.55
C LYS A 43 9.31 -0.38 9.87
N PHE A 44 8.14 -1.01 9.83
CA PHE A 44 6.86 -0.35 10.09
C PHE A 44 6.35 -0.48 11.52
N ASN A 45 7.14 -1.12 12.40
CA ASN A 45 6.82 -1.45 13.80
C ASN A 45 5.51 -2.24 13.95
N VAL A 46 5.33 -3.27 13.11
CA VAL A 46 4.13 -4.12 13.07
C VAL A 46 4.55 -5.59 13.15
N SER A 47 5.15 -5.99 14.28
CA SER A 47 5.77 -7.31 14.43
C SER A 47 4.80 -8.49 14.40
N SER A 48 3.51 -8.29 14.69
CA SER A 48 2.48 -9.34 14.65
C SER A 48 2.00 -9.71 13.24
N ASP A 49 2.28 -8.87 12.24
CA ASP A 49 1.62 -8.93 10.92
C ASP A 49 2.56 -9.45 9.82
N TRP A 50 3.78 -9.88 10.16
CA TRP A 50 4.76 -10.31 9.14
C TRP A 50 4.29 -11.56 8.39
N GLN A 51 3.53 -12.45 9.03
CA GLN A 51 2.95 -13.63 8.38
C GLN A 51 1.93 -13.23 7.32
N GLU A 52 1.10 -12.22 7.59
CA GLU A 52 0.13 -11.68 6.62
C GLU A 52 0.87 -11.07 5.44
N TYR A 53 1.91 -10.27 5.71
CA TYR A 53 2.78 -9.71 4.67
C TYR A 53 3.48 -10.79 3.85
N PHE A 54 3.90 -11.89 4.47
CA PHE A 54 4.48 -13.01 3.75
C PHE A 54 3.47 -13.65 2.80
N GLN A 55 2.22 -13.90 3.22
CA GLN A 55 1.19 -14.43 2.32
C GLN A 55 0.91 -13.50 1.14
N GLU A 56 0.88 -12.18 1.39
CA GLU A 56 0.72 -11.18 0.33
C GLU A 56 1.86 -11.21 -0.69
N LEU A 57 3.10 -11.35 -0.22
CA LEU A 57 4.26 -11.51 -1.09
C LEU A 57 4.20 -12.82 -1.89
N ARG A 58 3.72 -13.91 -1.30
CA ARG A 58 3.51 -15.18 -2.01
C ARG A 58 2.48 -15.06 -3.11
N VAL A 59 1.35 -14.37 -2.86
CA VAL A 59 0.34 -14.08 -3.88
C VAL A 59 0.97 -13.27 -5.02
N LYS A 60 1.76 -12.24 -4.68
CA LYS A 60 2.46 -11.42 -5.68
C LYS A 60 3.47 -12.22 -6.51
N ALA A 61 4.14 -13.20 -5.90
CA ALA A 61 5.11 -14.06 -6.54
C ALA A 61 4.50 -15.25 -7.30
N GLY A 62 3.21 -15.55 -7.08
CA GLY A 62 2.55 -16.79 -7.49
C GLY A 62 2.68 -17.15 -8.97
N ASP A 63 2.86 -16.17 -9.85
CA ASP A 63 3.38 -16.40 -11.21
C ASP A 63 4.83 -15.93 -11.33
N ALA A 64 5.77 -16.87 -11.15
CA ALA A 64 7.19 -16.62 -11.32
C ALA A 64 7.53 -16.12 -12.74
N GLY A 65 6.78 -16.52 -13.78
CA GLY A 65 6.99 -16.02 -15.13
C GLY A 65 6.68 -14.54 -15.25
N GLU A 66 5.59 -14.08 -14.64
CA GLU A 66 5.24 -12.66 -14.59
C GLU A 66 6.21 -11.86 -13.72
N PHE A 67 6.53 -12.38 -12.53
CA PHE A 67 7.42 -11.73 -11.57
C PHE A 67 8.81 -11.44 -12.16
N TRP A 68 9.39 -12.43 -12.84
CA TRP A 68 10.73 -12.33 -13.45
C TRP A 68 10.71 -11.79 -14.89
N ARG A 69 9.56 -11.37 -15.42
CA ARG A 69 9.42 -10.91 -16.81
C ARG A 69 10.34 -9.75 -17.16
N ARG A 70 10.49 -8.80 -16.23
CA ARG A 70 11.29 -7.57 -16.41
C ARG A 70 12.72 -7.68 -15.89
N TYR A 71 13.10 -8.83 -15.33
CA TYR A 71 14.44 -9.02 -14.80
C TYR A 71 15.47 -9.14 -15.93
N GLU A 72 16.60 -8.46 -15.79
CA GLU A 72 17.71 -8.52 -16.77
C GLU A 72 18.97 -9.02 -16.06
N LEU A 73 19.58 -10.08 -16.62
CA LEU A 73 20.74 -10.76 -16.02
C LEU A 73 21.93 -9.82 -15.81
N ASP A 74 22.13 -8.87 -16.73
CA ASP A 74 23.27 -7.95 -16.70
C ASP A 74 23.05 -6.75 -15.79
N ARG A 75 21.81 -6.49 -15.33
CA ARG A 75 21.47 -5.29 -14.55
C ARG A 75 21.56 -5.48 -13.06
N SER A 76 21.29 -6.68 -12.54
CA SER A 76 21.22 -6.90 -11.10
C SER A 76 21.31 -8.37 -10.73
N HIS A 77 21.77 -8.65 -9.51
CA HIS A 77 21.70 -9.99 -8.95
C HIS A 77 20.23 -10.39 -8.71
N PRO A 78 19.84 -11.66 -8.96
CA PRO A 78 18.45 -12.10 -8.81
C PRO A 78 17.87 -11.83 -7.42
N LEU A 79 18.64 -12.07 -6.37
CA LEU A 79 18.19 -11.86 -4.99
C LEU A 79 17.93 -10.39 -4.69
N SER A 80 18.81 -9.48 -5.16
CA SER A 80 18.64 -8.04 -5.01
C SER A 80 17.43 -7.53 -5.79
N TYR A 81 17.19 -8.07 -7.00
CA TYR A 81 15.98 -7.76 -7.77
C TYR A 81 14.71 -8.24 -7.06
N ALA A 82 14.69 -9.48 -6.57
CA ALA A 82 13.54 -10.03 -5.86
C ALA A 82 13.25 -9.21 -4.60
N TYR A 83 14.26 -8.95 -3.78
CA TYR A 83 14.10 -8.19 -2.55
C TYR A 83 13.58 -6.78 -2.82
N SER A 84 14.21 -6.02 -3.72
CA SER A 84 13.78 -4.66 -4.06
C SER A 84 12.38 -4.61 -4.66
N THR A 85 12.01 -5.60 -5.48
CA THR A 85 10.66 -5.69 -6.07
C THR A 85 9.59 -5.97 -5.01
N LEU A 86 9.86 -6.92 -4.10
CA LEU A 86 8.94 -7.30 -3.02
C LEU A 86 8.83 -6.21 -1.96
N ASP A 87 9.96 -5.62 -1.53
CA ASP A 87 10.00 -4.50 -0.56
C ASP A 87 9.21 -3.31 -1.08
N ARG A 88 9.42 -2.92 -2.35
CA ARG A 88 8.65 -1.84 -2.98
C ARG A 88 7.16 -2.16 -2.99
N PHE A 89 6.78 -3.35 -3.47
CA PHE A 89 5.37 -3.75 -3.54
C PHE A 89 4.70 -3.68 -2.16
N LEU A 90 5.32 -4.28 -1.15
CA LEU A 90 4.76 -4.34 0.20
C LEU A 90 4.75 -2.97 0.86
N THR A 91 5.82 -2.18 0.70
CA THR A 91 5.89 -0.79 1.17
C THR A 91 4.79 0.07 0.55
N GLU A 92 4.59 0.01 -0.77
CA GLU A 92 3.52 0.73 -1.47
C GLU A 92 2.13 0.30 -0.97
N LYS A 93 1.92 -1.00 -0.74
CA LYS A 93 0.67 -1.54 -0.20
C LYS A 93 0.41 -1.04 1.22
N ILE A 94 1.39 -1.13 2.12
CA ILE A 94 1.27 -0.62 3.50
C ILE A 94 0.98 0.90 3.49
N PHE A 95 1.63 1.65 2.61
CA PHE A 95 1.34 3.08 2.46
C PHE A 95 -0.08 3.33 1.94
N ALA A 96 -0.55 2.56 0.96
CA ALA A 96 -1.91 2.66 0.45
C ALA A 96 -2.94 2.33 1.55
N ASP A 97 -2.73 1.25 2.32
CA ASP A 97 -3.61 0.86 3.43
C ASP A 97 -3.61 1.92 4.53
N ARG A 98 -2.45 2.46 4.90
CA ARG A 98 -2.35 3.56 5.87
C ARG A 98 -3.00 4.83 5.34
N GLN A 99 -2.89 5.11 4.04
CA GLN A 99 -3.55 6.24 3.41
C GLN A 99 -5.07 6.06 3.41
N ASP A 100 -5.58 4.90 3.08
CA ASP A 100 -7.00 4.59 3.10
C ASP A 100 -7.56 4.60 4.54
N ARG A 101 -6.74 4.22 5.53
CA ARG A 101 -7.06 4.39 6.96
C ARG A 101 -7.07 5.85 7.41
N ALA A 102 -6.11 6.66 6.95
CA ALA A 102 -5.98 8.07 7.30
C ALA A 102 -6.88 9.01 6.48
N THR A 103 -7.51 8.51 5.42
CA THR A 103 -8.45 9.28 4.61
C THR A 103 -9.71 9.50 5.44
N SER A 104 -10.05 10.77 5.70
CA SER A 104 -11.32 11.13 6.34
C SER A 104 -12.50 10.65 5.50
N ILE A 105 -13.67 10.54 6.10
CA ILE A 105 -14.84 10.01 5.41
C ILE A 105 -15.22 10.85 4.16
N TYR A 106 -15.10 12.18 4.26
CA TYR A 106 -15.25 13.09 3.12
C TYR A 106 -14.13 12.95 2.09
N GLY A 107 -12.92 12.58 2.51
CA GLY A 107 -11.84 12.28 1.58
C GLY A 107 -12.11 11.01 0.77
N TRP A 108 -12.75 10.01 1.37
CA TRP A 108 -13.13 8.80 0.65
C TRP A 108 -14.23 9.11 -0.38
N LEU A 109 -15.17 10.00 -0.01
CA LEU A 109 -16.19 10.51 -0.93
C LEU A 109 -15.61 11.22 -2.16
N THR A 110 -14.43 11.85 -2.08
CA THR A 110 -13.76 12.44 -3.26
C THR A 110 -13.11 11.40 -4.19
N ARG A 111 -12.76 10.21 -3.67
CA ARG A 111 -11.99 9.18 -4.39
C ARG A 111 -12.87 8.21 -5.17
N ILE A 112 -14.13 8.06 -4.81
CA ILE A 112 -15.06 7.20 -5.56
C ILE A 112 -15.33 7.78 -6.96
N SER A 113 -15.65 6.87 -7.88
CA SER A 113 -16.19 7.20 -9.20
C SER A 113 -17.70 7.43 -9.12
N GLU A 114 -18.26 8.13 -10.12
CA GLU A 114 -19.72 8.31 -10.22
C GLU A 114 -20.45 6.97 -10.29
N ASN A 115 -19.89 6.00 -11.04
CA ASN A 115 -20.46 4.66 -11.13
C ASN A 115 -20.52 3.96 -9.77
N GLN A 116 -19.47 4.08 -8.94
CA GLN A 116 -19.49 3.54 -7.58
C GLN A 116 -20.53 4.24 -6.71
N LEU A 117 -20.66 5.56 -6.81
CA LEU A 117 -21.69 6.30 -6.09
C LEU A 117 -23.10 5.86 -6.51
N ARG A 118 -23.37 5.73 -7.82
CA ARG A 118 -24.67 5.27 -8.33
C ARG A 118 -25.01 3.88 -7.82
N LYS A 119 -24.02 2.98 -7.71
CA LYS A 119 -24.17 1.66 -7.10
C LYS A 119 -24.53 1.73 -5.62
N LEU A 120 -23.83 2.58 -4.86
CA LEU A 120 -24.15 2.81 -3.44
C LEU A 120 -25.56 3.35 -3.21
N LEU A 121 -26.08 4.08 -4.19
CA LEU A 121 -27.41 4.70 -4.14
C LEU A 121 -28.47 3.91 -4.91
N GLU A 122 -28.22 2.62 -5.22
CA GLU A 122 -29.14 1.75 -5.97
C GLU A 122 -30.53 1.62 -5.32
N ASN A 123 -30.62 1.79 -4.01
CA ASN A 123 -31.88 1.72 -3.26
C ASN A 123 -32.71 3.02 -3.33
N LEU A 124 -32.16 4.12 -3.86
CA LEU A 124 -32.88 5.38 -4.04
C LEU A 124 -33.59 5.40 -5.40
N SER A 125 -34.84 5.89 -5.44
CA SER A 125 -35.54 6.13 -6.70
C SER A 125 -34.91 7.28 -7.49
N GLU A 126 -35.01 7.23 -8.82
CA GLU A 126 -34.93 8.46 -9.63
C GLU A 126 -36.20 9.28 -9.33
N PRO A 127 -36.13 10.60 -9.04
CA PRO A 127 -35.08 11.59 -9.33
C PRO A 127 -34.08 11.86 -8.18
N LYS A 128 -34.27 11.26 -7.00
CA LYS A 128 -33.42 11.51 -5.83
C LYS A 128 -31.97 11.07 -6.08
N ARG A 129 -31.77 9.95 -6.76
CA ARG A 129 -30.42 9.48 -7.10
C ARG A 129 -29.66 10.49 -7.97
N SER A 130 -30.29 11.05 -9.00
CA SER A 130 -29.70 12.09 -9.83
C SER A 130 -29.35 13.36 -9.03
N GLN A 131 -30.20 13.77 -8.10
CA GLN A 131 -29.92 14.87 -7.18
C GLN A 131 -28.68 14.62 -6.30
N TYR A 132 -28.54 13.41 -5.75
CA TYR A 132 -27.38 13.03 -4.94
C TYR A 132 -26.09 13.03 -5.74
N VAL A 133 -26.13 12.51 -6.97
CA VAL A 133 -24.98 12.51 -7.89
C VAL A 133 -24.58 13.94 -8.25
N LEU A 134 -25.55 14.82 -8.51
CA LEU A 134 -25.28 16.23 -8.78
C LEU A 134 -24.59 16.90 -7.59
N VAL A 135 -25.15 16.80 -6.39
CA VAL A 135 -24.56 17.38 -5.16
C VAL A 135 -23.13 16.88 -4.94
N TRP A 136 -22.92 15.58 -5.10
CA TRP A 136 -21.58 14.98 -5.01
C TRP A 136 -20.61 15.52 -6.06
N SER A 137 -21.06 15.70 -7.31
CA SER A 137 -20.22 16.22 -8.39
C SER A 137 -19.74 17.65 -8.10
N LYS A 138 -20.62 18.49 -7.54
CA LYS A 138 -20.30 19.86 -7.12
C LYS A 138 -19.34 19.88 -5.93
N PHE A 139 -19.59 19.03 -4.93
CA PHE A 139 -18.67 18.82 -3.81
C PHE A 139 -17.26 18.43 -4.28
N LYS A 140 -17.17 17.48 -5.23
CA LYS A 140 -15.89 17.02 -5.79
C LYS A 140 -15.17 18.10 -6.60
N ALA A 141 -15.91 18.90 -7.37
CA ALA A 141 -15.36 20.00 -8.17
C ALA A 141 -14.83 21.17 -7.31
N MET A 142 -15.46 21.45 -6.17
CA MET A 142 -15.07 22.53 -5.25
C MET A 142 -13.75 22.26 -4.51
N ARG A 143 -13.28 21.01 -4.49
CA ARG A 143 -12.05 20.64 -3.79
C ARG A 143 -10.88 20.57 -4.78
N PRO A 144 -9.81 21.36 -4.58
CA PRO A 144 -8.60 21.22 -5.40
C PRO A 144 -8.08 19.80 -5.26
N HIS A 145 -7.52 19.24 -6.34
CA HIS A 145 -6.82 17.96 -6.34
C HIS A 145 -5.70 17.99 -5.30
N LEU A 146 -6.02 17.61 -4.07
CA LEU A 146 -5.08 17.56 -2.97
C LEU A 146 -3.98 16.57 -3.37
N PRO A 147 -2.69 16.93 -3.23
CA PRO A 147 -1.61 16.01 -3.55
C PRO A 147 -1.80 14.73 -2.74
N ARG A 148 -1.44 13.60 -3.37
CA ARG A 148 -1.68 12.21 -2.93
C ARG A 148 -1.15 11.91 -1.53
N ILE A 149 -0.41 12.83 -0.90
CA ILE A 149 0.30 12.66 0.34
C ILE A 149 -0.39 13.51 1.41
N ARG A 150 -1.27 12.86 2.19
CA ARG A 150 -1.72 13.29 3.51
C ARG A 150 -2.31 14.71 3.60
N ARG A 151 -3.61 14.83 3.34
CA ARG A 151 -4.43 15.76 4.14
C ARG A 151 -5.73 15.03 4.49
N VAL A 152 -5.96 14.85 5.79
CA VAL A 152 -7.28 14.54 6.33
C VAL A 152 -8.23 15.58 5.74
N ILE A 153 -9.12 15.18 4.85
CA ILE A 153 -10.06 16.12 4.22
C ILE A 153 -11.06 16.50 5.30
N GLN A 154 -10.96 17.73 5.80
CA GLN A 154 -11.91 18.24 6.78
C GLN A 154 -13.32 18.28 6.18
N SER A 155 -14.31 18.09 7.04
CA SER A 155 -15.73 18.28 6.69
C SER A 155 -15.92 19.62 5.97
N PRO A 156 -16.85 19.72 5.00
CA PRO A 156 -17.18 21.00 4.41
C PRO A 156 -17.59 22.02 5.48
N THR A 157 -17.18 23.27 5.28
CA THR A 157 -17.63 24.36 6.14
C THR A 157 -19.06 24.77 5.77
N PRO A 158 -19.81 25.44 6.67
CA PRO A 158 -21.15 25.96 6.34
C PRO A 158 -21.19 26.83 5.08
N ALA A 159 -20.13 27.61 4.84
CA ALA A 159 -19.98 28.41 3.62
C ALA A 159 -19.87 27.54 2.35
N GLN A 160 -19.14 26.42 2.42
CA GLN A 160 -19.02 25.48 1.29
C GLN A 160 -20.35 24.78 1.00
N PHE A 161 -21.13 24.42 2.02
CA PHE A 161 -22.47 23.87 1.79
C PHE A 161 -23.40 24.87 1.11
N ALA A 162 -23.32 26.16 1.47
CA ALA A 162 -24.09 27.21 0.81
C ALA A 162 -23.68 27.41 -0.66
N GLU A 163 -22.39 27.37 -0.95
CA GLU A 163 -21.89 27.47 -2.32
C GLU A 163 -22.33 26.27 -3.18
N ILE A 164 -22.27 25.04 -2.65
CA ILE A 164 -22.77 23.84 -3.34
C ILE A 164 -24.27 23.96 -3.61
N ALA A 165 -25.05 24.41 -2.62
CA ALA A 165 -26.48 24.63 -2.76
C ALA A 165 -26.79 25.61 -3.91
N GLN A 166 -26.08 26.74 -3.96
CA GLN A 166 -26.23 27.74 -5.04
C GLN A 166 -25.89 27.17 -6.43
N GLN A 167 -24.83 26.36 -6.53
CA GLN A 167 -24.46 25.69 -7.79
C GLN A 167 -25.50 24.65 -8.23
N CYS A 168 -26.20 24.00 -7.28
CA CYS A 168 -27.27 23.06 -7.57
C CYS A 168 -28.56 23.78 -8.02
N SER A 169 -28.92 24.92 -7.42
CA SER A 169 -30.05 25.75 -7.87
C SER A 169 -29.86 26.20 -9.31
N SER A 170 -28.63 26.58 -9.69
CA SER A 170 -28.30 26.93 -11.08
C SER A 170 -28.47 25.77 -12.07
N SER A 171 -28.55 24.53 -11.58
CA SER A 171 -28.77 23.30 -12.37
C SER A 171 -30.21 22.80 -12.27
N GLY A 172 -31.14 23.60 -11.73
CA GLY A 172 -32.57 23.29 -11.62
C GLY A 172 -33.01 22.58 -10.34
N TYR A 173 -32.14 22.44 -9.34
CA TYR A 173 -32.46 21.85 -8.04
C TYR A 173 -32.37 22.88 -6.92
N ASP A 174 -33.50 23.36 -6.42
CA ASP A 174 -33.53 24.26 -5.25
C ASP A 174 -33.25 23.49 -3.96
N LEU A 175 -31.98 23.48 -3.59
CA LEU A 175 -31.46 22.83 -2.41
C LEU A 175 -31.05 23.86 -1.38
N THR A 176 -31.44 23.65 -0.13
CA THR A 176 -30.90 24.41 1.00
C THR A 176 -29.52 23.86 1.42
N PRO A 177 -28.67 24.67 2.07
CA PRO A 177 -27.38 24.20 2.57
C PRO A 177 -27.49 22.98 3.51
N LYS A 178 -28.56 22.93 4.33
CA LYS A 178 -28.86 21.79 5.20
C LYS A 178 -29.18 20.51 4.43
N GLN A 179 -29.97 20.61 3.36
CA GLN A 179 -30.27 19.45 2.51
C GLN A 179 -29.00 18.94 1.80
N VAL A 180 -28.11 19.85 1.38
CA VAL A 180 -26.80 19.46 0.82
C VAL A 180 -25.97 18.70 1.85
N GLU A 181 -25.93 19.16 3.09
CA GLU A 181 -25.26 18.50 4.20
C GLU A 181 -25.84 17.10 4.48
N GLU A 182 -27.17 16.99 4.54
CA GLU A 182 -27.89 15.71 4.70
C GLU A 182 -27.60 14.72 3.56
N ILE A 183 -27.56 15.21 2.31
CA ILE A 183 -27.24 14.39 1.13
C ILE A 183 -25.80 13.87 1.23
N LEU A 184 -24.83 14.74 1.51
CA LEU A 184 -23.43 14.34 1.60
C LEU A 184 -23.18 13.40 2.78
N THR A 185 -23.81 13.64 3.94
CA THR A 185 -23.73 12.75 5.11
C THR A 185 -24.40 11.39 4.86
N THR A 186 -25.48 11.34 4.09
CA THR A 186 -26.10 10.08 3.66
C THR A 186 -25.16 9.30 2.73
N CYS A 187 -24.59 9.96 1.71
CA CYS A 187 -23.59 9.34 0.84
C CYS A 187 -22.42 8.77 1.63
N VAL A 188 -21.91 9.54 2.60
CA VAL A 188 -20.87 9.13 3.55
C VAL A 188 -21.27 7.89 4.36
N THR A 189 -22.51 7.85 4.86
CA THR A 189 -23.01 6.75 5.68
C THR A 189 -23.11 5.45 4.89
N GLU A 190 -23.69 5.49 3.68
CA GLU A 190 -23.77 4.32 2.80
C GLU A 190 -22.39 3.83 2.37
N LEU A 191 -21.52 4.78 2.07
CA LEU A 191 -20.14 4.52 1.71
C LEU A 191 -19.40 3.80 2.86
N ASN A 192 -19.57 4.21 4.12
CA ASN A 192 -18.97 3.55 5.28
C ASN A 192 -19.42 2.09 5.47
N LYS A 193 -20.64 1.72 5.08
CA LYS A 193 -21.12 0.32 5.16
C LYS A 193 -20.33 -0.62 4.22
N THR A 194 -19.79 -0.08 3.14
CA THR A 194 -18.98 -0.85 2.17
C THR A 194 -17.51 -0.91 2.52
N ARG A 195 -17.07 -0.21 3.58
CA ARG A 195 -15.70 -0.30 4.05
C ARG A 195 -15.48 -1.70 4.62
N PRO A 196 -14.41 -2.41 4.24
CA PRO A 196 -14.05 -3.64 4.92
C PRO A 196 -13.88 -3.30 6.42
N GLN A 197 -14.77 -3.84 7.25
CA GLN A 197 -14.56 -3.79 8.68
C GLN A 197 -13.31 -4.59 8.99
N LYS A 198 -12.50 -4.09 9.92
CA LYS A 198 -11.34 -4.82 10.41
C LYS A 198 -11.87 -6.13 11.01
N GLU A 199 -11.78 -7.23 10.26
CA GLU A 199 -11.72 -8.54 10.88
C GLU A 199 -10.41 -8.53 11.65
N VAL A 200 -10.51 -8.24 12.95
CA VAL A 200 -9.41 -8.47 13.87
C VAL A 200 -9.19 -9.97 13.81
N SER A 201 -8.05 -10.38 13.23
CA SER A 201 -7.67 -11.79 13.17
C SER A 201 -7.91 -12.44 14.53
N ILE A 202 -8.71 -13.50 14.53
CA ILE A 202 -9.18 -14.23 15.71
C ILE A 202 -8.01 -14.88 16.48
N ASP A 203 -6.80 -14.88 15.89
CA ASP A 203 -5.58 -15.41 16.48
C ASP A 203 -4.76 -14.40 17.30
N ALA A 204 -5.25 -13.17 17.52
CA ALA A 204 -4.67 -12.25 18.51
C ALA A 204 -4.98 -12.68 19.97
N ARG A 205 -4.89 -13.97 20.29
CA ARG A 205 -4.98 -14.49 21.65
C ARG A 205 -3.59 -14.49 22.30
N SER A 206 -3.40 -13.52 23.18
CA SER A 206 -2.73 -13.67 24.50
C SER A 206 -1.45 -14.51 24.52
N GLY A 207 -0.34 -13.95 24.02
CA GLY A 207 0.99 -14.34 24.50
C GLY A 207 1.36 -13.48 25.70
N LYS A 208 1.29 -14.07 26.89
CA LYS A 208 1.88 -13.48 28.10
C LYS A 208 3.37 -13.20 27.84
N GLU A 209 3.83 -12.08 28.39
CA GLU A 209 5.24 -11.73 28.54
C GLU A 209 5.97 -12.89 29.21
N ASP A 210 6.82 -13.58 28.46
CA ASP A 210 7.94 -14.31 29.04
C ASP A 210 9.20 -13.47 28.78
N ASP A 211 9.69 -12.95 29.90
CA ASP A 211 10.95 -12.27 30.14
C ASP A 211 12.12 -13.09 29.57
N LEU A 212 12.64 -12.70 28.40
CA LEU A 212 13.95 -13.14 27.91
C LEU A 212 14.73 -11.91 27.45
N GLY A 213 15.73 -11.59 28.27
CA GLY A 213 16.48 -10.34 28.22
C GLY A 213 17.27 -10.12 26.93
N ASN A 214 17.38 -8.84 26.59
CA ASN A 214 18.60 -8.20 26.09
C ASN A 214 19.44 -8.86 24.97
N SER A 215 18.82 -9.62 24.05
CA SER A 215 19.48 -10.12 22.82
C SER A 215 19.10 -9.38 21.53
N GLN A 216 18.21 -8.39 21.60
CA GLN A 216 17.63 -7.76 20.39
C GLN A 216 18.58 -6.87 19.57
N ILE A 217 19.77 -6.54 20.09
CA ILE A 217 20.79 -5.76 19.37
C ILE A 217 21.71 -6.68 18.55
N ASP A 218 21.92 -7.93 18.99
CA ASP A 218 22.82 -8.88 18.32
C ASP A 218 22.18 -9.49 17.06
N ASP A 219 20.86 -9.72 17.06
CA ASP A 219 20.13 -10.26 15.91
C ASP A 219 20.06 -9.29 14.71
N ALA A 220 20.14 -7.98 14.95
CA ALA A 220 20.12 -6.98 13.88
C ALA A 220 21.45 -6.90 13.12
N LEU A 221 22.56 -7.09 13.84
CA LEU A 221 23.91 -7.15 13.26
C LEU A 221 24.17 -8.50 12.58
N LEU A 222 23.61 -9.60 13.11
CA LEU A 222 23.57 -10.88 12.39
C LEU A 222 22.77 -10.79 11.09
N PHE A 223 21.65 -10.06 11.06
CA PHE A 223 20.82 -9.96 9.85
C PHE A 223 21.48 -9.17 8.71
N GLU A 224 22.25 -8.12 9.03
CA GLU A 224 23.08 -7.45 8.02
C GLU A 224 24.26 -8.30 7.56
N SER A 225 24.86 -9.12 8.46
CA SER A 225 25.91 -10.05 8.06
C SER A 225 25.37 -11.21 7.20
N ASP A 226 24.20 -11.76 7.54
CA ASP A 226 23.56 -12.85 6.82
C ASP A 226 23.10 -12.41 5.42
N ILE A 227 22.55 -11.19 5.28
CA ILE A 227 22.24 -10.61 3.97
C ILE A 227 23.54 -10.32 3.18
N ALA A 228 24.59 -9.79 3.82
CA ALA A 228 25.87 -9.53 3.17
C ALA A 228 26.59 -10.81 2.71
N GLU A 229 26.44 -11.90 3.48
CA GLU A 229 26.98 -13.23 3.20
C GLU A 229 26.18 -13.92 2.08
N ILE A 230 24.84 -13.87 2.12
CA ILE A 230 23.94 -14.40 1.09
C ILE A 230 24.08 -13.64 -0.25
N LEU A 231 24.36 -12.33 -0.21
CA LEU A 231 24.58 -11.50 -1.39
C LEU A 231 26.02 -11.57 -1.94
N GLY A 232 26.94 -12.30 -1.28
CA GLY A 232 28.29 -12.53 -1.76
C GLY A 232 29.12 -11.25 -1.89
N ASN A 233 29.16 -10.43 -0.83
CA ASN A 233 29.82 -9.13 -0.87
C ASN A 233 31.36 -9.24 -0.98
N THR A 234 31.89 -8.83 -2.13
CA THR A 234 33.17 -8.11 -2.17
C THR A 234 32.98 -6.73 -1.51
N PRO A 235 33.99 -6.18 -0.81
CA PRO A 235 33.87 -4.95 0.01
C PRO A 235 33.37 -3.70 -0.74
N GLU A 236 33.40 -3.68 -2.08
CA GLU A 236 32.83 -2.60 -2.90
C GLU A 236 31.29 -2.61 -2.95
N GLN A 237 30.63 -3.77 -2.79
CA GLN A 237 29.16 -3.88 -2.82
C GLN A 237 28.52 -3.56 -1.46
N SER A 238 29.21 -3.81 -0.34
CA SER A 238 28.82 -3.32 0.98
C SER A 238 28.76 -1.79 1.03
N ARG A 239 29.58 -1.07 0.25
CA ARG A 239 29.48 0.39 0.10
C ARG A 239 28.21 0.81 -0.64
N ILE A 240 27.73 0.05 -1.61
CA ILE A 240 26.49 0.37 -2.34
C ILE A 240 25.27 0.11 -1.46
N ILE A 241 25.27 -0.96 -0.67
CA ILE A 241 24.20 -1.26 0.29
C ILE A 241 24.19 -0.22 1.43
N SER A 242 25.34 0.17 1.97
CA SER A 242 25.41 1.23 2.98
C SER A 242 25.08 2.62 2.43
N VAL A 243 25.33 2.90 1.14
CA VAL A 243 24.87 4.12 0.47
C VAL A 243 23.36 4.10 0.19
N LEU A 244 22.78 2.95 -0.16
CA LEU A 244 21.33 2.81 -0.39
C LEU A 244 20.53 2.84 0.92
N LEU A 245 21.05 2.24 2.00
CA LEU A 245 20.46 2.26 3.33
C LEU A 245 20.74 3.60 4.05
N GLY A 246 21.95 4.15 3.94
CA GLY A 246 22.35 5.44 4.51
C GLY A 246 21.72 6.65 3.82
N GLY A 247 21.50 6.58 2.49
CA GLY A 247 20.79 7.63 1.74
C GLY A 247 19.31 7.77 2.14
N SER A 248 18.70 6.70 2.66
CA SER A 248 17.33 6.73 3.19
C SER A 248 17.24 7.33 4.59
N ILE A 249 18.34 7.33 5.35
CA ILE A 249 18.41 7.93 6.69
C ILE A 249 18.79 9.42 6.60
N ALA A 250 19.68 9.80 5.67
CA ALA A 250 20.07 11.20 5.46
C ALA A 250 18.90 12.10 5.00
N TYR A 251 17.94 11.56 4.25
CA TYR A 251 16.74 12.31 3.83
C TYR A 251 15.76 12.61 4.98
N LEU A 252 15.94 11.97 6.15
CA LEU A 252 15.16 12.24 7.36
C LEU A 252 15.91 13.10 8.39
N ALA A 253 17.21 13.34 8.20
CA ALA A 253 18.05 14.11 9.12
C ALA A 253 18.31 15.56 8.68
N ASP A 254 18.04 15.91 7.41
CA ASP A 254 18.30 17.26 6.87
C ASP A 254 17.02 18.07 6.63
N VAL A 255 16.17 18.16 7.67
CA VAL A 255 15.15 19.21 7.76
C VAL A 255 15.73 20.32 8.65
N PRO A 256 16.17 21.46 8.10
CA PRO A 256 16.64 22.56 8.93
C PRO A 256 15.47 23.11 9.76
N SER A 257 15.62 23.01 11.08
CA SER A 257 14.81 23.71 12.07
C SER A 257 15.01 25.22 11.91
N ARG A 258 14.12 25.87 11.14
CA ARG A 258 13.98 27.33 11.13
C ARG A 258 13.12 27.75 12.32
N ASN A 259 13.77 28.40 13.30
CA ASN A 259 13.19 29.56 13.96
C ASN A 259 13.32 30.77 13.03
#